data_AF-A0A1G0WPQ0-F1
#
_entry.id   AF-A0A1G0WPQ0-F1
#
_cell.length_a   1.000
_cell.length_b   1.000
_cell.length_c   1.000
_cell.angle_alpha   90.00
_cell.angle_beta   90.00
_cell.angle_gamma   90.00
#
_symmetry.space_group_name_H-M   'P 1'
#
loop_
_entity.id
_entity.type
_entity.pdbx_description
1 polymer ?
#
loop_
_entity_poly.entity_id
_entity_poly.type
_entity_poly.pdbx_seq_one_letter_code
_entity_poly.pdbx_strand_id
1 'polypeptide(L)'
;MFKKLNRIKMNNNYLDVLTNDHLLIEKALILVEKEAKKEEKMNVSMVKTLIEFLDDYGDKCHNMKEEKIYFPLLLERGLPPQGPIGVMLQEHQMEREYLDKLKESINDIEKSGKFITEFANLVAGYEELTKSHIWKENDILYPMGKHVITPEDETYLYNEFIKIESETAGAGAYERYVVQINTFEKQTGQRIDLLSAISTEIMTNMLDSIPVELSFVDADNRVRYFNKIYEKKIFTRTLSVIGRTVQQCHPQKSVHLVNQIIEEMKTGKRDQASFWINFESMFVHISYYAVRNEKGEYQGVVEMVQDVKPYRDLEGEKRLLD
;
A
#
# COMPACT_ATOMS: atom_id res chain seq x y z
N MET A 1 21.60 17.51 11.16
CA MET A 1 22.19 16.61 10.13
C MET A 1 21.15 15.55 9.83
N PHE A 2 20.22 15.86 8.91
CA PHE A 2 19.08 15.01 8.57
C PHE A 2 19.59 13.73 7.91
N LYS A 3 19.40 12.59 8.58
CA LYS A 3 19.69 11.28 7.99
C LYS A 3 18.75 11.08 6.81
N LYS A 4 19.35 10.85 5.64
CA LYS A 4 18.70 10.34 4.43
C LYS A 4 17.68 9.27 4.83
N LEU A 5 16.40 9.58 4.65
CA LEU A 5 15.39 8.55 4.41
C LEU A 5 15.97 7.64 3.33
N ASN A 6 16.02 6.34 3.61
CA ASN A 6 16.44 5.34 2.65
C ASN A 6 15.60 5.55 1.39
N ARG A 7 16.24 6.10 0.35
CA ARG A 7 15.79 5.94 -1.03
C ARG A 7 15.77 4.43 -1.24
N ILE A 8 14.62 3.81 -1.02
CA ILE A 8 14.19 2.73 -1.90
C ILE A 8 14.46 3.29 -3.29
N LYS A 9 15.27 2.60 -4.09
CA LYS A 9 15.40 2.93 -5.50
C LYS A 9 13.98 2.85 -6.06
N MET A 10 13.26 3.97 -6.09
CA MET A 10 12.15 4.12 -7.00
C MET A 10 12.81 3.98 -8.35
N ASN A 11 12.50 2.90 -9.07
CA ASN A 11 12.71 2.92 -10.50
C ASN A 11 12.00 4.17 -10.99
N ASN A 12 12.62 4.93 -11.88
CA ASN A 12 12.00 6.11 -12.50
C ASN A 12 10.89 5.62 -13.46
N ASN A 13 9.86 5.00 -12.92
CA ASN A 13 8.76 4.38 -13.63
C ASN A 13 7.59 5.36 -13.61
N TYR A 14 7.10 5.74 -14.80
CA TYR A 14 5.97 6.64 -14.94
C TYR A 14 4.69 6.09 -14.28
N LEU A 15 4.49 4.76 -14.26
CA LEU A 15 3.35 4.15 -13.58
C LEU A 15 3.45 4.29 -12.07
N ASP A 16 4.65 4.24 -11.50
CA ASP A 16 4.83 4.46 -10.06
C ASP A 16 4.41 5.89 -9.71
N VAL A 17 4.61 6.88 -10.59
CA VAL A 17 4.15 8.26 -10.36
C VAL A 17 2.61 8.31 -10.26
N LEU A 18 1.90 7.78 -11.25
CA LEU A 18 0.43 7.81 -11.29
C LEU A 18 -0.19 6.98 -10.17
N THR A 19 0.30 5.76 -9.93
CA THR A 19 -0.24 4.88 -8.89
C THR A 19 0.07 5.37 -7.47
N ASN A 20 1.18 6.08 -7.26
CA ASN A 20 1.43 6.76 -5.99
C ASN A 20 0.52 7.97 -5.78
N ASP A 21 0.18 8.71 -6.85
CA ASP A 21 -0.82 9.77 -6.78
C ASP A 21 -2.19 9.19 -6.38
N HIS A 22 -2.62 8.09 -7.01
CA HIS A 22 -3.84 7.36 -6.65
C HIS A 22 -3.88 7.01 -5.16
N LEU A 23 -2.79 6.46 -4.62
CA LEU A 23 -2.73 6.11 -3.21
C LEU A 23 -2.96 7.33 -2.28
N LEU A 24 -2.45 8.50 -2.64
CA LEU A 24 -2.69 9.72 -1.86
C LEU A 24 -4.13 10.22 -2.00
N ILE A 25 -4.69 10.17 -3.21
CA ILE A 25 -6.07 10.55 -3.50
C ILE A 25 -7.03 9.65 -2.72
N GLU A 26 -6.87 8.33 -2.78
CA GLU A 26 -7.68 7.36 -2.04
C GLU A 26 -7.61 7.59 -0.53
N LYS A 27 -6.42 7.87 0.02
CA LYS A 27 -6.25 8.24 1.43
C LYS A 27 -7.05 9.48 1.79
N ALA A 28 -6.99 10.53 0.95
CA ALA A 28 -7.74 11.75 1.18
C ALA A 28 -9.26 11.50 1.13
N LEU A 29 -9.75 10.71 0.16
CA LEU A 29 -11.16 10.31 0.07
C LEU A 29 -11.64 9.62 1.34
N ILE A 30 -10.90 8.63 1.84
CA ILE A 30 -11.22 7.91 3.08
C ILE A 30 -11.29 8.87 4.28
N LEU A 31 -10.36 9.82 4.37
CA LEU A 31 -10.34 10.81 5.45
C LEU A 31 -11.56 11.75 5.37
N VAL A 32 -11.91 12.23 4.17
CA VAL A 32 -13.08 13.09 3.96
C VAL A 32 -14.38 12.34 4.31
N GLU A 33 -14.54 11.11 3.83
CA GLU A 33 -15.71 10.27 4.14
C GLU A 33 -15.86 10.04 5.66
N LYS A 34 -14.75 9.68 6.32
CA LYS A 34 -14.73 9.44 7.76
C LYS A 34 -15.08 10.69 8.57
N GLU A 35 -14.58 11.85 8.17
CA GLU A 35 -14.94 13.11 8.84
C GLU A 35 -16.39 13.52 8.56
N ALA A 36 -16.89 13.34 7.33
CA ALA A 36 -18.28 13.62 6.98
C ALA A 36 -19.27 12.77 7.80
N LYS A 37 -18.95 11.50 8.07
CA LYS A 37 -19.73 10.60 8.94
C LYS A 37 -19.84 11.07 10.40
N LYS A 38 -19.03 12.04 10.84
CA LYS A 38 -19.11 12.62 12.18
C LYS A 38 -20.14 13.75 12.30
N GLU A 39 -20.73 14.18 11.17
CA GLU A 39 -21.76 15.21 11.10
C GLU A 39 -21.34 16.49 11.84
N GLU A 40 -22.07 16.91 12.87
CA GLU A 40 -21.80 18.12 13.68
C GLU A 40 -20.43 18.08 14.42
N LYS A 41 -19.79 16.91 14.51
CA LYS A 41 -18.44 16.75 15.10
C LYS A 41 -17.33 16.69 14.04
N MET A 42 -17.66 16.90 12.77
CA MET A 42 -16.71 16.93 11.66
C MET A 42 -15.63 17.99 11.88
N ASN A 43 -14.37 17.65 11.62
CA ASN A 43 -13.31 18.65 11.56
C ASN A 43 -13.38 19.40 10.22
N VAL A 44 -14.19 20.47 10.17
CA VAL A 44 -14.45 21.28 8.97
C VAL A 44 -13.16 21.78 8.31
N SER A 45 -12.19 22.27 9.10
CA SER A 45 -10.93 22.78 8.56
C SER A 45 -10.10 21.68 7.90
N MET A 46 -10.04 20.48 8.49
CA MET A 46 -9.35 19.33 7.88
C MET A 46 -10.02 18.93 6.57
N VAL A 47 -11.35 18.80 6.56
CA VAL A 47 -12.11 18.42 5.36
C VAL A 47 -11.94 19.43 4.24
N LYS A 48 -11.96 20.73 4.56
CA LYS A 48 -11.71 21.79 3.59
C LYS A 48 -10.33 21.67 2.95
N THR A 49 -9.28 21.48 3.76
CA THR A 49 -7.90 21.27 3.26
C THR A 49 -7.78 19.98 2.43
N LEU A 50 -8.49 18.92 2.78
CA LEU A 50 -8.51 17.69 1.99
C LEU A 50 -9.21 17.88 0.63
N ILE A 51 -10.31 18.64 0.58
CA ILE A 51 -10.99 19.00 -0.67
C ILE A 51 -10.08 19.89 -1.55
N GLU A 52 -9.35 20.84 -0.95
CA GLU A 52 -8.35 21.65 -1.66
C GLU A 52 -7.23 20.76 -2.23
N PHE A 53 -6.76 19.75 -1.49
CA PHE A 53 -5.80 18.77 -2.00
C PHE A 53 -6.35 17.96 -3.18
N LEU A 54 -7.59 17.46 -3.08
CA LEU A 54 -8.23 16.70 -4.16
C LEU A 54 -8.39 17.54 -5.44
N ASP A 55 -8.61 18.84 -5.29
CA ASP A 55 -8.64 19.79 -6.41
C ASP A 55 -7.26 20.11 -6.99
N ASP A 56 -6.32 20.56 -6.14
CA ASP A 56 -5.03 21.06 -6.59
C ASP A 56 -4.07 19.93 -7.01
N TYR A 57 -4.16 18.77 -6.36
CA TYR A 57 -3.31 17.63 -6.64
C TYR A 57 -4.04 16.54 -7.43
N GLY A 58 -5.25 16.16 -7.04
CA GLY A 58 -6.03 15.14 -7.76
C GLY A 58 -6.34 15.60 -9.19
N ASP A 59 -7.04 16.72 -9.35
CA ASP A 59 -7.39 17.20 -10.69
C ASP A 59 -6.24 17.96 -11.36
N LYS A 60 -5.79 19.08 -10.77
CA LYS A 60 -4.87 20.01 -11.46
C LYS A 60 -3.44 19.48 -11.62
N CYS A 61 -3.09 18.38 -10.98
CA CYS A 61 -1.79 17.73 -11.14
C CYS A 61 -1.95 16.33 -11.75
N HIS A 62 -2.62 15.41 -11.06
CA HIS A 62 -2.72 14.01 -11.48
C HIS A 62 -3.54 13.85 -12.77
N ASN A 63 -4.81 14.29 -12.80
CA ASN A 63 -5.61 14.23 -14.04
C ASN A 63 -4.95 15.02 -15.19
N MET A 64 -4.22 16.10 -14.89
CA MET A 64 -3.46 16.85 -15.90
C MET A 64 -2.26 16.09 -16.49
N LYS A 65 -1.58 15.25 -15.71
CA LYS A 65 -0.54 14.32 -16.23
C LYS A 65 -1.17 13.41 -17.28
N GLU A 66 -2.39 12.97 -17.03
CA GLU A 66 -3.07 12.04 -17.92
C GLU A 66 -3.65 12.71 -19.16
N GLU A 67 -4.48 13.74 -18.97
CA GLU A 67 -5.17 14.41 -20.08
C GLU A 67 -4.22 15.10 -21.05
N LYS A 68 -3.10 15.65 -20.56
CA LYS A 68 -2.16 16.40 -21.41
C LYS A 68 -1.08 15.53 -22.03
N ILE A 69 -0.71 14.43 -21.38
CA ILE A 69 0.48 13.66 -21.77
C ILE A 69 0.12 12.19 -21.98
N TYR A 70 -0.41 11.51 -20.97
CA TYR A 70 -0.61 10.06 -21.05
C TYR A 70 -1.66 9.65 -22.08
N PHE A 71 -2.88 10.19 -22.00
CA PHE A 71 -3.97 9.85 -22.91
C PHE A 71 -3.67 10.22 -24.36
N PRO A 72 -3.13 11.42 -24.69
CA PRO A 72 -2.71 11.74 -26.05
C PRO A 72 -1.67 10.76 -26.60
N LEU A 73 -0.67 10.40 -25.79
CA LEU A 73 0.36 9.45 -26.20
C LEU A 73 -0.23 8.07 -26.47
N LEU A 74 -1.13 7.57 -25.62
CA LEU A 74 -1.81 6.30 -25.83
C LEU A 74 -2.60 6.26 -27.15
N LEU A 75 -3.27 7.36 -27.49
CA LEU A 75 -3.98 7.50 -28.77
C LEU A 75 -3.00 7.51 -29.96
N GLU A 76 -1.89 8.22 -29.85
CA GLU A 76 -0.82 8.21 -30.86
C GLU A 76 -0.24 6.80 -31.07
N ARG A 77 -0.15 6.01 -29.99
CA ARG A 77 0.31 4.61 -30.00
C ARG A 77 -0.76 3.62 -30.42
N GLY A 78 -1.93 4.08 -30.85
CA GLY A 78 -2.95 3.28 -31.53
C GLY A 78 -4.08 2.76 -30.65
N LEU A 79 -4.24 3.25 -29.41
CA LEU A 79 -5.47 2.96 -28.65
C LEU A 79 -6.68 3.65 -29.32
N PRO A 80 -7.84 2.99 -29.35
CA PRO A 80 -9.02 3.54 -30.02
C PRO A 80 -9.57 4.76 -29.27
N PRO A 81 -9.90 5.86 -29.98
CA PRO A 81 -10.46 7.07 -29.35
C PRO A 81 -11.86 6.85 -28.76
N GLN A 82 -12.62 5.91 -29.31
CA GLN A 82 -13.94 5.49 -28.79
C GLN A 82 -13.83 4.47 -27.65
N GLY A 83 -12.66 4.40 -27.01
CA GLY A 83 -12.30 3.39 -26.00
C GLY A 83 -12.30 3.94 -24.56
N PRO A 84 -11.58 3.29 -23.63
CA PRO A 84 -11.60 3.64 -22.21
C PRO A 84 -11.20 5.09 -21.92
N ILE A 85 -10.34 5.71 -22.75
CA ILE A 85 -9.91 7.10 -22.60
C ILE A 85 -11.09 8.09 -22.65
N GLY A 86 -12.07 7.86 -23.53
CA GLY A 86 -13.25 8.73 -23.62
C GLY A 86 -14.10 8.68 -22.36
N VAL A 87 -14.19 7.51 -21.73
CA VAL A 87 -14.86 7.32 -20.43
C VAL A 87 -14.09 8.04 -19.32
N MET A 88 -12.75 7.94 -19.31
CA MET A 88 -11.93 8.58 -18.28
C MET A 88 -12.10 10.10 -18.32
N LEU A 89 -12.05 10.70 -19.52
CA LEU A 89 -12.26 12.14 -19.70
C LEU A 89 -13.65 12.61 -19.25
N GLN A 90 -14.69 11.80 -19.49
CA GLN A 90 -16.03 12.10 -19.00
C GLN A 90 -16.09 12.04 -17.46
N GLU A 91 -15.44 11.05 -16.87
CA GLU A 91 -15.40 10.88 -15.41
C GLU A 91 -14.60 12.00 -14.75
N HIS A 92 -13.45 12.43 -15.29
CA HIS A 92 -12.75 13.63 -14.81
C HIS A 92 -13.64 14.88 -14.81
N GLN A 93 -14.49 15.05 -15.83
CA GLN A 93 -15.44 16.17 -15.84
C GLN A 93 -16.48 16.05 -14.72
N MET A 94 -17.00 14.85 -14.48
CA MET A 94 -17.93 14.59 -13.37
C MET A 94 -17.27 14.81 -12.01
N GLU A 95 -16.00 14.42 -11.84
CA GLU A 95 -15.20 14.66 -10.64
C GLU A 95 -15.05 16.15 -10.34
N ARG A 96 -14.77 16.98 -11.36
CA ARG A 96 -14.71 18.44 -11.22
C ARG A 96 -16.05 19.01 -10.75
N GLU A 97 -17.16 18.54 -11.30
CA GLU A 97 -18.50 18.97 -10.88
C GLU A 97 -18.81 18.60 -9.42
N TYR A 98 -18.33 17.44 -8.96
CA TYR A 98 -18.43 17.07 -7.54
C TYR A 98 -17.54 17.96 -6.67
N LEU A 99 -16.29 18.21 -7.06
CA LEU A 99 -15.36 19.06 -6.32
C LEU A 99 -15.90 20.48 -6.16
N ASP A 100 -16.52 21.05 -7.18
CA ASP A 100 -17.15 22.37 -7.10
C ASP A 100 -18.29 22.40 -6.06
N LYS A 101 -19.18 21.40 -6.10
CA LYS A 101 -20.28 21.27 -5.12
C LYS A 101 -19.75 21.04 -3.70
N LEU A 102 -18.71 20.22 -3.54
CA LEU A 102 -18.07 19.95 -2.26
C LEU A 102 -17.43 21.22 -1.67
N LYS A 103 -16.73 22.01 -2.49
CA LYS A 103 -16.16 23.30 -2.09
C LYS A 103 -17.22 24.31 -1.68
N GLU A 104 -18.32 24.40 -2.44
CA GLU A 104 -19.44 25.26 -2.07
C GLU A 104 -20.03 24.84 -0.71
N SER A 105 -20.37 23.56 -0.59
CA SER A 105 -21.03 23.01 0.60
C SER A 105 -20.15 23.10 1.85
N ILE A 106 -18.84 22.81 1.77
CA ILE A 106 -17.94 22.92 2.94
C ILE A 106 -17.76 24.38 3.39
N ASN A 107 -17.76 25.33 2.45
CA ASN A 107 -17.70 26.76 2.78
C ASN A 107 -19.00 27.25 3.47
N ASP A 108 -20.15 26.71 3.08
CA ASP A 108 -21.42 27.02 3.74
C ASP A 108 -21.52 26.39 5.13
N ILE A 109 -21.01 25.17 5.32
CA ILE A 109 -20.86 24.56 6.65
C ILE A 109 -19.95 25.42 7.54
N GLU A 110 -18.79 25.86 7.01
CA GLU A 110 -17.85 26.70 7.74
C GLU A 110 -18.47 28.04 8.17
N LYS A 111 -19.21 28.71 7.28
CA LYS A 111 -19.87 30.00 7.57
C LYS A 111 -21.04 29.86 8.54
N SER A 112 -21.85 28.82 8.37
CA SER A 112 -23.07 28.62 9.17
C SER A 112 -22.81 27.96 10.52
N GLY A 113 -21.70 27.24 10.65
CA GLY A 113 -21.36 26.43 11.81
C GLY A 113 -22.28 25.23 12.02
N LYS A 114 -23.03 24.83 10.99
CA LYS A 114 -23.97 23.70 11.02
C LYS A 114 -23.65 22.71 9.93
N PHE A 115 -23.72 21.42 10.28
CA PHE A 115 -23.57 20.37 9.29
C PHE A 115 -24.74 20.39 8.28
N ILE A 116 -24.43 20.15 7.01
CA ILE A 116 -25.41 20.01 5.92
C ILE A 116 -25.50 18.52 5.58
N THR A 117 -26.66 17.89 5.79
CA THR A 117 -26.83 16.44 5.57
C THR A 117 -26.45 16.02 4.15
N GLU A 118 -26.76 16.86 3.15
CA GLU A 118 -26.44 16.58 1.74
C GLU A 118 -24.93 16.56 1.46
N PHE A 119 -24.11 17.17 2.32
CA PHE A 119 -22.65 17.11 2.19
C PHE A 119 -22.13 15.67 2.26
N ALA A 120 -22.68 14.84 3.16
CA ALA A 120 -22.30 13.43 3.26
C ALA A 120 -22.65 12.64 1.98
N ASN A 121 -23.79 12.95 1.36
CA ASN A 121 -24.20 12.33 0.10
C ASN A 121 -23.28 12.73 -1.07
N LEU A 122 -22.90 14.01 -1.13
CA LEU A 122 -21.93 14.52 -2.11
C LEU A 122 -20.57 13.83 -1.96
N VAL A 123 -20.09 13.69 -0.71
CA VAL A 123 -18.84 13.01 -0.41
C VAL A 123 -18.88 11.54 -0.86
N ALA A 124 -19.96 10.82 -0.52
CA ALA A 124 -20.11 9.42 -0.91
C ALA A 124 -20.17 9.24 -2.43
N GLY A 125 -20.89 10.12 -3.15
CA GLY A 125 -20.97 10.07 -4.61
C GLY A 125 -19.65 10.38 -5.30
N TYR A 126 -18.89 11.35 -4.78
CA TYR A 126 -17.56 11.67 -5.29
C TYR A 126 -16.57 10.52 -5.04
N GLU A 127 -16.56 9.96 -3.82
CA GLU A 127 -15.69 8.85 -3.46
C GLU A 127 -15.96 7.59 -4.30
N GLU A 128 -17.24 7.23 -4.52
CA GLU A 128 -17.61 6.09 -5.35
C GLU A 128 -17.14 6.27 -6.81
N LEU A 129 -17.36 7.46 -7.37
CA LEU A 129 -16.91 7.81 -8.72
C LEU A 129 -15.39 7.67 -8.83
N THR A 130 -14.64 8.33 -7.96
CA THR A 130 -13.17 8.38 -8.04
C THR A 130 -12.52 7.03 -7.75
N LYS A 131 -13.03 6.23 -6.80
CA LYS A 131 -12.52 4.87 -6.58
C LYS A 131 -12.77 3.95 -7.78
N SER A 132 -13.95 4.06 -8.39
CA SER A 132 -14.28 3.31 -9.61
C SER A 132 -13.40 3.72 -10.77
N HIS A 133 -13.11 5.03 -10.89
CA HIS A 133 -12.21 5.60 -11.87
C HIS A 133 -10.78 5.06 -11.71
N ILE A 134 -10.17 5.24 -10.53
CA ILE A 134 -8.82 4.76 -10.19
C ILE A 134 -8.68 3.26 -10.46
N TRP A 135 -9.71 2.46 -10.15
CA TRP A 135 -9.69 1.02 -10.46
C TRP A 135 -9.63 0.76 -11.98
N LYS A 136 -10.44 1.45 -12.79
CA LYS A 136 -10.38 1.29 -14.26
C LYS A 136 -9.01 1.68 -14.80
N GLU A 137 -8.37 2.68 -14.22
CA GLU A 137 -7.04 3.09 -14.63
C GLU A 137 -5.99 2.04 -14.27
N ASN A 138 -5.91 1.68 -12.99
CA ASN A 138 -4.92 0.74 -12.48
C ASN A 138 -5.04 -0.66 -13.09
N ASP A 139 -6.27 -1.16 -13.26
CA ASP A 139 -6.53 -2.56 -13.61
C ASP A 139 -6.90 -2.76 -15.09
N ILE A 140 -7.23 -1.69 -15.82
CA ILE A 140 -7.61 -1.79 -17.24
C ILE A 140 -6.72 -0.91 -18.12
N LEU A 141 -6.79 0.42 -17.96
CA LEU A 141 -6.14 1.35 -18.89
C LEU A 141 -4.62 1.29 -18.83
N TYR A 142 -4.01 1.27 -17.63
CA TYR A 142 -2.57 1.20 -17.46
C TYR A 142 -1.98 -0.12 -17.97
N PRO A 143 -2.58 -1.29 -17.67
CA PRO A 143 -2.20 -2.54 -18.33
C PRO A 143 -2.30 -2.46 -19.84
N MET A 144 -3.37 -1.90 -20.42
CA MET A 144 -3.48 -1.70 -21.87
C MET A 144 -2.35 -0.81 -22.41
N GLY A 145 -2.06 0.32 -21.74
CA GLY A 145 -0.99 1.24 -22.11
C GLY A 145 0.38 0.57 -22.15
N LYS A 146 0.68 -0.29 -21.15
CA LYS A 146 1.93 -1.05 -21.09
C LYS A 146 2.18 -1.96 -22.31
N HIS A 147 1.14 -2.34 -23.06
CA HIS A 147 1.29 -3.14 -24.28
C HIS A 147 1.71 -2.32 -25.50
N VAL A 148 1.54 -0.99 -25.48
CA VAL A 148 1.82 -0.11 -26.63
C VAL A 148 2.95 0.91 -26.39
N ILE A 149 3.29 1.16 -25.12
CA ILE A 149 4.34 2.09 -24.69
C ILE A 149 5.72 1.47 -24.92
N THR A 150 6.66 2.24 -25.47
CA THR A 150 8.06 1.83 -25.65
C THR A 150 8.94 2.34 -24.51
N PRO A 151 10.17 1.81 -24.33
CA PRO A 151 11.09 2.31 -23.31
C PRO A 151 11.42 3.82 -23.41
N GLU A 152 11.43 4.38 -24.62
CA GLU A 152 11.61 5.80 -24.86
C GLU A 152 10.41 6.61 -24.35
N ASP A 153 9.20 6.09 -24.54
CA ASP A 153 7.96 6.67 -24.03
C ASP A 153 7.95 6.67 -22.50
N GLU A 154 8.40 5.59 -21.85
CA GLU A 154 8.46 5.53 -20.38
C GLU A 154 9.32 6.68 -19.81
N THR A 155 10.46 6.94 -20.44
CA THR A 155 11.36 8.03 -20.05
C THR A 155 10.73 9.40 -20.31
N TYR A 156 10.06 9.57 -21.45
CA TYR A 156 9.34 10.80 -21.79
C TYR A 156 8.21 11.08 -20.78
N LEU A 157 7.34 10.10 -20.53
CA LEU A 157 6.22 10.17 -19.60
C LEU A 157 6.69 10.57 -18.20
N TYR A 158 7.70 9.87 -17.67
CA TYR A 158 8.24 10.18 -16.35
C TYR A 158 8.69 11.64 -16.25
N ASN A 159 9.45 12.14 -17.24
CA ASN A 159 9.96 13.51 -17.21
C ASN A 159 8.85 14.56 -17.33
N GLU A 160 7.88 14.35 -18.23
CA GLU A 160 6.75 15.30 -18.38
C GLU A 160 5.83 15.29 -17.15
N PHE A 161 5.63 14.14 -16.49
CA PHE A 161 4.85 14.08 -15.25
C PHE A 161 5.49 14.87 -14.11
N ILE A 162 6.81 14.73 -13.93
CA ILE A 162 7.56 15.50 -12.92
C ILE A 162 7.51 17.00 -13.26
N LYS A 163 7.54 17.36 -14.53
CA LYS A 163 7.42 18.75 -14.97
C LYS A 163 6.03 19.32 -14.66
N ILE A 164 4.96 18.61 -15.02
CA ILE A 164 3.59 19.01 -14.69
C ILE A 164 3.43 19.19 -13.19
N GLU A 165 3.89 18.23 -12.37
CA GLU A 165 3.84 18.37 -10.92
C GLU A 165 4.55 19.63 -10.42
N SER A 166 5.76 19.90 -10.94
CA SER A 166 6.51 21.10 -10.57
C SER A 166 5.83 22.39 -11.01
N GLU A 167 5.11 22.40 -12.13
CA GLU A 167 4.42 23.57 -12.66
C GLU A 167 3.09 23.84 -11.97
N THR A 168 2.35 22.80 -11.60
CA THR A 168 0.98 22.92 -11.05
C THR A 168 0.96 22.92 -9.52
N ALA A 169 1.78 22.08 -8.88
CA ALA A 169 1.79 21.91 -7.43
C ALA A 169 3.12 22.35 -6.78
N GLY A 170 4.15 22.66 -7.58
CA GLY A 170 5.46 23.13 -7.15
C GLY A 170 6.43 22.00 -6.77
N ALA A 171 7.71 22.16 -7.08
CA ALA A 171 8.74 21.11 -6.90
C ALA A 171 8.68 20.37 -5.55
N GLY A 172 8.62 19.04 -5.58
CA GLY A 172 8.48 18.18 -4.39
C GLY A 172 7.08 18.21 -3.78
N ALA A 173 6.04 18.36 -4.61
CA ALA A 173 4.65 18.43 -4.17
C ALA A 173 4.21 17.09 -3.58
N TYR A 174 4.55 15.99 -4.24
CA TYR A 174 4.23 14.65 -3.78
C TYR A 174 4.67 14.45 -2.32
N GLU A 175 5.94 14.72 -1.98
CA GLU A 175 6.42 14.53 -0.61
C GLU A 175 5.74 15.45 0.41
N ARG A 176 5.39 16.69 0.02
CA ARG A 176 4.64 17.60 0.90
C ARG A 176 3.26 17.05 1.20
N TYR A 177 2.54 16.58 0.18
CA TYR A 177 1.22 16.00 0.35
C TYR A 177 1.23 14.67 1.10
N VAL A 178 2.23 13.81 0.89
CA VAL A 178 2.46 12.62 1.72
C VAL A 178 2.53 13.02 3.20
N VAL A 179 3.32 14.03 3.55
CA VAL A 179 3.45 14.49 4.95
C VAL A 179 2.13 15.06 5.48
N GLN A 180 1.41 15.84 4.68
CA GLN A 180 0.13 16.43 5.06
C GLN A 180 -0.95 15.37 5.31
N ILE A 181 -1.16 14.45 4.36
CA ILE A 181 -2.14 13.37 4.47
C ILE A 181 -1.80 12.44 5.63
N ASN A 182 -0.54 12.04 5.79
CA ASN A 182 -0.11 11.22 6.94
C ASN A 182 -0.32 11.95 8.29
N THR A 183 -0.25 13.29 8.30
CA THR A 183 -0.54 14.09 9.51
C THR A 183 -2.03 14.04 9.84
N PHE A 184 -2.91 14.15 8.84
CA PHE A 184 -4.35 13.99 9.04
C PHE A 184 -4.74 12.57 9.45
N GLU A 185 -4.16 11.53 8.84
CA GLU A 185 -4.31 10.14 9.31
C GLU A 185 -4.01 10.01 10.81
N LYS A 186 -2.87 10.56 11.26
CA LYS A 186 -2.50 10.55 12.68
C LYS A 186 -3.48 11.33 13.56
N GLN A 187 -3.97 12.50 13.12
CA GLN A 187 -4.92 13.30 13.86
C GLN A 187 -6.30 12.62 14.00
N THR A 188 -6.72 11.85 13.00
CA THR A 188 -7.94 11.02 13.08
C THR A 188 -7.74 9.72 13.87
N GLY A 189 -6.55 9.55 14.48
CA GLY A 189 -6.20 8.44 15.37
C GLY A 189 -5.88 7.13 14.67
N GLN A 190 -5.77 7.11 13.34
CA GLN A 190 -5.68 5.88 12.57
C GLN A 190 -4.81 6.09 11.31
N ARG A 191 -3.70 5.35 11.21
CA ARG A 191 -3.24 4.87 9.90
C ARG A 191 -4.41 4.06 9.31
N ILE A 192 -4.64 4.07 8.00
CA ILE A 192 -5.53 3.09 7.39
C ILE A 192 -5.01 1.69 7.78
N ASP A 193 -5.63 1.11 8.79
CA ASP A 193 -5.28 -0.18 9.34
C ASP A 193 -6.20 -1.20 8.65
N LEU A 194 -5.76 -1.67 7.49
CA LEU A 194 -6.50 -2.69 6.74
C LEU A 194 -6.68 -3.97 7.57
N LEU A 195 -5.80 -4.25 8.53
CA LEU A 195 -5.98 -5.38 9.45
C LEU A 195 -7.11 -5.11 10.45
N SER A 196 -7.34 -3.86 10.85
CA SER A 196 -8.51 -3.51 11.69
C SER A 196 -9.85 -3.71 10.98
N ALA A 197 -9.87 -3.75 9.64
CA ALA A 197 -11.07 -3.99 8.86
C ALA A 197 -11.50 -5.47 8.82
N ILE A 198 -10.66 -6.39 9.31
CA ILE A 198 -10.93 -7.82 9.35
C ILE A 198 -10.78 -8.36 10.77
N SER A 199 -11.53 -9.42 11.12
CA SER A 199 -11.47 -10.00 12.46
C SER A 199 -10.15 -10.75 12.70
N THR A 200 -9.78 -10.95 13.98
CA THR A 200 -8.65 -11.80 14.36
C THR A 200 -8.78 -13.23 13.86
N GLU A 201 -10.02 -13.72 13.73
CA GLU A 201 -10.33 -15.01 13.12
C GLU A 201 -9.97 -15.02 11.63
N ILE A 202 -10.38 -14.02 10.85
CA ILE A 202 -10.02 -13.92 9.42
C ILE A 202 -8.50 -13.83 9.27
N MET A 203 -7.81 -13.02 10.08
CA MET A 203 -6.35 -12.93 10.06
C MET A 203 -5.69 -14.27 10.34
N THR A 204 -6.19 -15.02 11.33
CA THR A 204 -5.67 -16.35 11.66
C THR A 204 -5.88 -17.31 10.49
N ASN A 205 -7.08 -17.33 9.91
CA ASN A 205 -7.42 -18.20 8.78
C ASN A 205 -6.59 -17.86 7.54
N MET A 206 -6.31 -16.57 7.27
CA MET A 206 -5.42 -16.15 6.17
C MET A 206 -4.00 -16.68 6.36
N LEU A 207 -3.42 -16.51 7.55
CA LEU A 207 -2.08 -16.99 7.87
C LEU A 207 -1.97 -18.52 7.88
N ASP A 208 -3.05 -19.22 8.23
CA ASP A 208 -3.14 -20.68 8.17
C ASP A 208 -3.36 -21.18 6.74
N SER A 209 -3.91 -20.37 5.82
CA SER A 209 -4.20 -20.80 4.44
C SER A 209 -2.96 -20.79 3.52
N ILE A 210 -1.95 -19.98 3.83
CA ILE A 210 -0.73 -19.89 3.01
C ILE A 210 0.18 -21.12 3.20
N PRO A 211 0.89 -21.58 2.16
CA PRO A 211 1.72 -22.80 2.19
C PRO A 211 3.08 -22.57 2.86
N VAL A 212 3.10 -21.86 4.00
CA VAL A 212 4.30 -21.60 4.80
C VAL A 212 3.99 -21.78 6.28
N GLU A 213 4.97 -22.19 7.06
CA GLU A 213 4.92 -22.14 8.51
C GLU A 213 5.58 -20.87 8.99
N LEU A 214 4.84 -20.11 9.81
CA LEU A 214 5.29 -18.89 10.43
C LEU A 214 5.48 -19.11 11.93
N SER A 215 6.53 -18.54 12.48
CA SER A 215 6.70 -18.34 13.93
C SER A 215 7.17 -16.91 14.20
N PHE A 216 6.58 -16.25 15.19
CA PHE A 216 7.01 -14.92 15.61
C PHE A 216 7.66 -14.98 17.00
N VAL A 217 8.84 -14.37 17.10
CA VAL A 217 9.60 -14.17 18.32
C VAL A 217 9.70 -12.68 18.60
N ASP A 218 9.32 -12.23 19.79
CA ASP A 218 9.32 -10.81 20.15
C ASP A 218 10.73 -10.26 20.45
N ALA A 219 10.81 -8.96 20.76
CA ALA A 219 12.05 -8.26 21.10
C ALA A 219 12.77 -8.79 22.35
N ASP A 220 12.07 -9.57 23.20
CA ASP A 220 12.59 -10.26 24.37
C ASP A 220 13.03 -11.70 24.05
N ASN A 221 13.12 -12.04 22.77
CA ASN A 221 13.51 -13.34 22.24
C ASN A 221 12.56 -14.48 22.65
N ARG A 222 11.28 -14.18 22.91
CA ARG A 222 10.26 -15.16 23.30
C ARG A 222 9.32 -15.47 22.16
N VAL A 223 9.00 -16.74 21.97
CA VAL A 223 8.00 -17.16 20.98
C VAL A 223 6.62 -16.65 21.40
N ARG A 224 5.94 -15.92 20.51
CA ARG A 224 4.60 -15.36 20.78
C ARG A 224 3.50 -15.92 19.89
N TYR A 225 3.86 -16.42 18.73
CA TYR A 225 2.89 -16.90 17.75
C TYR A 225 3.52 -17.95 16.84
N PHE A 226 2.70 -18.88 16.37
CA PHE A 226 2.97 -19.69 15.19
C PHE A 226 1.64 -20.04 14.52
N ASN A 227 1.63 -20.10 13.19
CA ASN A 227 0.46 -20.49 12.40
C ASN A 227 0.29 -22.03 12.37
N LYS A 228 -0.86 -22.50 11.89
CA LYS A 228 -1.18 -23.91 11.62
C LYS A 228 -1.12 -24.79 12.88
N ILE A 229 -1.77 -24.33 13.96
CA ILE A 229 -1.72 -24.98 15.28
C ILE A 229 -2.25 -26.43 15.24
N TYR A 230 -3.24 -26.69 14.39
CA TYR A 230 -3.92 -27.98 14.28
C TYR A 230 -3.53 -28.80 13.05
N GLU A 231 -2.56 -28.33 12.25
CA GLU A 231 -2.08 -29.04 11.07
C GLU A 231 -0.73 -29.72 11.31
N LYS A 232 -0.38 -30.66 10.43
CA LYS A 232 0.95 -31.28 10.44
C LYS A 232 1.99 -30.27 9.95
N LYS A 233 2.99 -30.00 10.79
CA LYS A 233 4.13 -29.14 10.47
C LYS A 233 5.37 -29.96 10.07
N ILE A 234 6.19 -29.41 9.17
CA ILE A 234 7.56 -29.81 8.83
C ILE A 234 8.38 -29.89 10.12
N PHE A 235 8.32 -28.85 10.96
CA PHE A 235 8.90 -28.86 12.29
C PHE A 235 7.79 -28.81 13.34
N THR A 236 7.60 -29.90 14.06
CA THR A 236 6.58 -29.99 15.10
C THR A 236 6.71 -28.86 16.12
N ARG A 237 5.60 -28.19 16.39
CA ARG A 237 5.45 -27.19 17.45
C ARG A 237 4.28 -27.60 18.33
N THR A 238 4.43 -27.43 19.64
CA THR A 238 3.32 -27.59 20.59
C THR A 238 3.10 -26.24 21.27
N LEU A 239 1.90 -26.01 21.81
CA LEU A 239 1.58 -24.78 22.54
C LEU A 239 2.57 -24.48 23.68
N SER A 240 3.27 -25.49 24.19
CA SER A 240 4.30 -25.34 25.23
C SER A 240 5.51 -24.47 24.84
N VAL A 241 5.69 -24.18 23.54
CA VAL A 241 6.76 -23.28 23.06
C VAL A 241 6.43 -21.80 23.27
N ILE A 242 5.15 -21.44 23.39
CA ILE A 242 4.74 -20.05 23.61
C ILE A 242 5.33 -19.55 24.93
N GLY A 243 5.97 -18.39 24.88
CA GLY A 243 6.68 -17.78 26.00
C GLY A 243 8.09 -18.31 26.27
N ARG A 244 8.49 -19.44 25.67
CA ARG A 244 9.88 -19.93 25.76
C ARG A 244 10.81 -19.03 24.98
N THR A 245 12.06 -18.98 25.41
CA THR A 245 13.09 -18.26 24.66
C THR A 245 13.50 -19.08 23.44
N VAL A 246 13.90 -18.40 22.37
CA VAL A 246 14.29 -19.05 21.10
C VAL A 246 15.41 -20.10 21.30
N GLN A 247 16.30 -19.89 22.27
CA GLN A 247 17.40 -20.81 22.59
C GLN A 247 16.88 -22.14 23.15
N GLN A 248 15.75 -22.13 23.88
CA GLN A 248 15.12 -23.34 24.43
C GLN A 248 14.43 -24.18 23.36
N CYS A 249 14.23 -23.61 22.16
CA CYS A 249 13.56 -24.25 21.04
C CYS A 249 14.56 -24.85 20.01
N HIS A 250 15.87 -24.67 20.20
CA HIS A 250 16.90 -25.09 19.26
C HIS A 250 17.93 -26.06 19.89
N PRO A 251 18.46 -27.02 19.12
CA PRO A 251 19.57 -27.86 19.56
C PRO A 251 20.81 -27.04 19.90
N GLN A 252 21.60 -27.44 20.91
CA GLN A 252 22.78 -26.67 21.37
C GLN A 252 23.75 -26.30 20.24
N LYS A 253 23.94 -27.18 19.25
CA LYS A 253 24.84 -26.95 18.11
C LYS A 253 24.45 -25.76 17.22
N SER A 254 23.20 -25.32 17.23
CA SER A 254 22.71 -24.23 16.37
C SER A 254 22.30 -22.97 17.14
N VAL A 255 22.24 -23.03 18.48
CA VAL A 255 21.84 -21.87 19.31
C VAL A 255 22.73 -20.66 19.07
N HIS A 256 24.03 -20.84 18.88
CA HIS A 256 24.93 -19.70 18.62
C HIS A 256 24.62 -18.99 17.29
N LEU A 257 24.23 -19.74 16.25
CA LEU A 257 23.88 -19.17 14.94
C LEU A 257 22.58 -18.39 15.03
N VAL A 258 21.59 -18.94 15.73
CA VAL A 258 20.30 -18.27 15.96
C VAL A 258 20.49 -16.98 16.75
N ASN A 259 21.31 -17.00 17.80
CA ASN A 259 21.64 -15.80 18.56
C ASN A 259 22.33 -14.76 17.69
N GLN A 260 23.27 -15.16 16.84
CA GLN A 260 23.94 -14.23 15.91
C GLN A 260 22.93 -13.57 14.96
N ILE A 261 22.02 -14.34 14.35
CA ILE A 261 20.99 -13.82 13.44
C ILE A 261 20.12 -12.78 14.18
N ILE A 262 19.64 -13.13 15.37
CA ILE A 262 18.76 -12.25 16.15
C ILE A 262 19.47 -10.97 16.57
N GLU A 263 20.72 -11.04 17.03
CA GLU A 263 21.50 -9.86 17.41
C GLU A 263 21.82 -8.96 16.20
N GLU A 264 22.16 -9.54 15.05
CA GLU A 264 22.33 -8.78 13.79
C GLU A 264 21.03 -8.08 13.38
N MET A 265 19.88 -8.73 13.57
CA MET A 265 18.57 -8.12 13.33
C MET A 265 18.23 -7.02 14.34
N LYS A 266 18.43 -7.28 15.62
CA LYS A 266 18.15 -6.32 16.69
C LYS A 266 18.98 -5.04 16.54
N THR A 267 20.24 -5.17 16.13
CA THR A 267 21.17 -4.05 15.92
C THR A 267 21.06 -3.38 14.54
N GLY A 268 20.19 -3.88 13.64
CA GLY A 268 20.02 -3.30 12.31
C GLY A 268 21.13 -3.63 11.31
N LYS A 269 22.01 -4.60 11.62
CA LYS A 269 23.05 -5.09 10.69
C LYS A 269 22.47 -5.98 9.59
N ARG A 270 21.31 -6.60 9.85
CA ARG A 270 20.63 -7.52 8.95
C ARG A 270 19.13 -7.36 9.06
N ASP A 271 18.42 -7.36 7.94
CA ASP A 271 16.95 -7.42 7.94
C ASP A 271 16.42 -8.80 7.54
N GLN A 272 17.25 -9.62 6.88
CA GLN A 272 16.89 -10.98 6.47
C GLN A 272 18.08 -11.96 6.56
N ALA A 273 17.80 -13.19 7.02
CA ALA A 273 18.69 -14.34 6.88
C ALA A 273 17.91 -15.50 6.27
N SER A 274 18.51 -16.28 5.37
CA SER A 274 17.88 -17.51 4.87
C SER A 274 18.88 -18.61 4.64
N PHE A 275 18.39 -19.85 4.70
CA PHE A 275 19.15 -21.06 4.43
C PHE A 275 18.17 -22.17 4.01
N TRP A 276 18.71 -23.26 3.48
CA TRP A 276 17.91 -24.38 2.98
C TRP A 276 18.56 -25.72 3.34
N ILE A 277 17.72 -26.72 3.56
CA ILE A 277 18.16 -28.06 3.92
C ILE A 277 17.34 -29.13 3.18
N ASN A 278 17.95 -30.28 2.96
CA ASN A 278 17.20 -31.49 2.64
C ASN A 278 16.66 -32.07 3.96
N PHE A 279 15.36 -32.26 4.06
CA PHE A 279 14.72 -32.84 5.24
C PHE A 279 13.68 -33.86 4.78
N GLU A 280 13.91 -35.13 5.10
CA GLU A 280 13.15 -36.25 4.53
C GLU A 280 13.09 -36.17 2.99
N SER A 281 11.90 -36.20 2.38
CA SER A 281 11.70 -36.04 0.95
C SER A 281 11.54 -34.59 0.47
N MET A 282 11.65 -33.62 1.38
CA MET A 282 11.38 -32.20 1.17
C MET A 282 12.67 -31.40 0.97
N PHE A 283 12.56 -30.27 0.25
CA PHE A 283 13.63 -29.28 0.13
C PHE A 283 13.19 -28.02 0.87
N VAL A 284 13.58 -27.91 2.13
CA VAL A 284 13.02 -26.93 3.06
C VAL A 284 13.82 -25.63 3.01
N HIS A 285 13.16 -24.53 2.67
CA HIS A 285 13.69 -23.17 2.77
C HIS A 285 13.25 -22.53 4.09
N ILE A 286 14.19 -21.96 4.82
CA ILE A 286 13.98 -21.32 6.11
C ILE A 286 14.51 -19.89 6.02
N SER A 287 13.66 -18.92 6.36
CA SER A 287 13.99 -17.50 6.38
C SER A 287 13.63 -16.85 7.70
N TYR A 288 14.43 -15.87 8.11
CA TYR A 288 14.14 -14.96 9.20
C TYR A 288 14.01 -13.55 8.65
N TYR A 289 13.02 -12.80 9.14
CA TYR A 289 12.75 -11.40 8.76
C TYR A 289 12.64 -10.53 10.02
N ALA A 290 13.42 -9.46 10.08
CA ALA A 290 13.34 -8.51 11.18
C ALA A 290 12.02 -7.72 11.11
N VAL A 291 11.26 -7.71 12.21
CA VAL A 291 10.05 -6.89 12.34
C VAL A 291 10.43 -5.57 13.02
N ARG A 292 10.08 -4.45 12.40
CA ARG A 292 10.34 -3.10 12.92
C ARG A 292 9.11 -2.23 12.81
N ASN A 293 8.98 -1.26 13.73
CA ASN A 293 7.96 -0.23 13.61
C ASN A 293 8.40 0.89 12.65
N GLU A 294 7.53 1.89 12.43
CA GLU A 294 7.78 3.03 11.52
C GLU A 294 9.02 3.86 11.87
N LYS A 295 9.46 3.82 13.13
CA LYS A 295 10.67 4.52 13.59
C LYS A 295 11.94 3.68 13.35
N GLY A 296 11.80 2.48 12.79
CA GLY A 296 12.88 1.51 12.61
C GLY A 296 13.23 0.74 13.89
N GLU A 297 12.42 0.84 14.95
CA GLU A 297 12.69 0.14 16.21
C GLU A 297 12.33 -1.34 16.06
N TYR A 298 13.26 -2.23 16.47
CA TYR A 298 13.08 -3.68 16.40
C TYR A 298 11.97 -4.16 17.34
N GLN A 299 11.01 -4.92 16.79
CA GLN A 299 9.87 -5.50 17.52
C GLN A 299 9.97 -7.03 17.65
N GLY A 300 10.83 -7.67 16.87
CA GLY A 300 10.99 -9.12 16.87
C GLY A 300 11.46 -9.67 15.54
N VAL A 301 11.33 -10.98 15.35
CA VAL A 301 11.68 -11.69 14.13
C VAL A 301 10.58 -12.67 13.76
N VAL A 302 10.23 -12.72 12.47
CA VAL A 302 9.40 -13.77 11.89
C VAL A 302 10.30 -14.82 11.27
N GLU A 303 10.13 -16.07 11.68
CA GLU A 303 10.64 -17.25 10.99
C GLU A 303 9.58 -17.73 9.98
N MET A 304 10.01 -18.02 8.75
CA MET A 304 9.23 -18.66 7.71
C MET A 304 9.90 -19.98 7.33
N VAL A 305 9.14 -21.07 7.28
CA VAL A 305 9.58 -22.40 6.83
C VAL A 305 8.66 -22.87 5.70
N GLN A 306 9.24 -23.36 4.61
CA GLN A 306 8.48 -23.82 3.45
C GLN A 306 9.18 -25.00 2.79
N ASP A 307 8.45 -26.07 2.45
CA ASP A 307 8.95 -27.05 1.46
C ASP A 307 8.82 -26.42 0.07
N VAL A 308 9.96 -26.08 -0.53
CA VAL A 308 9.98 -25.45 -1.85
C VAL A 308 10.17 -26.45 -2.97
N LYS A 309 10.31 -27.75 -2.67
CA LYS A 309 10.44 -28.79 -3.70
C LYS A 309 9.30 -28.75 -4.74
N PRO A 310 8.01 -28.63 -4.37
CA PRO A 310 6.93 -28.57 -5.34
C PRO A 310 7.05 -27.41 -6.33
N TYR A 311 7.65 -26.28 -5.94
CA TYR A 311 7.87 -25.14 -6.83
C TYR A 311 9.11 -25.31 -7.71
N ARG A 312 10.15 -25.99 -7.20
CA ARG A 312 11.35 -26.33 -7.97
C ARG A 312 11.06 -27.32 -9.10
N ASP A 313 10.04 -28.14 -8.92
CA ASP A 313 9.61 -29.17 -9.87
C ASP A 313 8.62 -28.61 -10.93
N LEU A 314 8.23 -27.33 -10.85
CA LEU A 314 7.36 -26.70 -11.86
C LEU A 314 8.10 -26.50 -13.18
N GLU A 315 7.43 -26.85 -14.28
CA GLU A 315 7.87 -26.62 -15.65
C GLU A 315 6.73 -25.97 -16.45
N GLY A 316 7.08 -25.26 -17.53
CA GLY A 316 6.09 -24.61 -18.40
C GLY A 316 5.34 -23.44 -17.74
N GLU A 317 4.08 -23.24 -18.16
CA GLU A 317 3.21 -22.16 -17.66
C GLU A 317 1.81 -22.70 -17.33
N LYS A 318 1.20 -22.22 -16.24
CA LYS A 318 -0.22 -22.42 -15.90
C LYS A 318 -0.87 -21.05 -15.64
N ARG A 319 -1.90 -20.69 -16.41
CA ARG A 319 -2.32 -19.29 -16.56
C ARG A 319 -3.63 -18.86 -15.90
N LEU A 320 -4.36 -19.70 -15.14
CA LEU A 320 -5.46 -19.28 -14.23
C LEU A 320 -6.07 -20.49 -13.49
N LEU A 321 -6.63 -21.43 -14.26
CA LEU A 321 -7.12 -22.73 -13.81
C LEU A 321 -6.52 -23.80 -14.74
N ASP A 322 -6.84 -25.08 -14.51
CA ASP A 322 -6.28 -26.23 -15.23
C ASP A 322 -6.10 -26.04 -16.74
#